data_AF-A0A4Q7D398-F1
#
_entry.id   AF-A0A4Q7D398-F1
#
_cell.length_a   1.000
_cell.length_b   1.000
_cell.length_c   1.000
_cell.angle_alpha   90.00
_cell.angle_beta   90.00
_cell.angle_gamma   90.00
#
_symmetry.space_group_name_H-M   'P 1'
#
loop_
_entity.id
_entity.type
_entity.pdbx_description
1 polymer ?
#
loop_
_entity_poly.entity_id
_entity_poly.type
_entity_poly.pdbx_seq_one_letter_code
_entity_poly.pdbx_strand_id
1 'polypeptide(L)'
;MTAPSAIDTTNLLTILGVVAAVWALISPTSKLQLRFCLTWLDWTIGFSILFLAHYLVFAPALMELGLYYSLGPWRWGLNSSSAVYLLLLTGALYFFWRTRTPSLVRGKIPVFRELIENFLFTKRYGELVLHVEPQLPKLIRMSKGEHWLVRWIDCVAYSRLDFVVLLHGRTPPSPSMWRQGMSKVLRKVKVWFLKMDHSRVQARETLLILVTSPELVHYLAVTHPYFCLKLTESDEATRSDFIEECLDAMLAAPGSRLYVELKNNQNLNSGNRLALPESNRLLRFFFADASKAADSGVSQAIGNAVLRRLSEDRKLVTKLNEPLMSYFEQGRFRCPINSGITMFEIMVHEGIHQGLTDHMWLHYFQYFAKEIIKQMLPLTARIDHLEWPTPFHYLLYRLISVATDWAEQCARIKDSEIPEEIRNVEGFDRYYISKQATKSMGEMLQIIIPSEKISDSFKRYLLGVVIRGHNKLQANADLVEVANTLRTEVIQGMRPANTSP
;
A
#
# COMPACT_ATOMS: atom_id res chain seq x y z
N MET A 1 36.12 -70.00 -0.58
CA MET A 1 34.69 -69.69 -0.37
C MET A 1 34.61 -68.30 0.23
N THR A 2 34.42 -67.28 -0.59
CA THR A 2 34.21 -65.90 -0.12
C THR A 2 32.79 -65.80 0.41
N ALA A 3 32.65 -65.44 1.69
CA ALA A 3 31.33 -65.21 2.28
C ALA A 3 30.58 -64.15 1.46
N PRO A 4 29.29 -64.34 1.15
CA PRO A 4 28.53 -63.34 0.43
C PRO A 4 28.51 -62.06 1.27
N SER A 5 29.01 -60.96 0.72
CA SER A 5 28.89 -59.64 1.35
C SER A 5 27.40 -59.30 1.42
N ALA A 6 26.79 -59.53 2.58
CA ALA A 6 25.39 -59.23 2.81
C ALA A 6 25.18 -57.72 2.63
N ILE A 7 24.29 -57.35 1.72
CA ILE A 7 23.88 -55.96 1.52
C ILE A 7 23.07 -55.57 2.77
N ASP A 8 23.66 -54.75 3.63
CA ASP A 8 22.99 -54.22 4.82
C ASP A 8 21.97 -53.14 4.41
N THR A 9 20.73 -53.58 4.23
CA THR A 9 19.58 -52.72 3.88
C THR A 9 18.94 -52.06 5.11
N THR A 10 19.35 -52.43 6.33
CA THR A 10 18.75 -51.92 7.57
C THR A 10 18.91 -50.41 7.66
N ASN A 11 20.09 -49.89 7.29
CA ASN A 11 20.35 -48.44 7.24
C ASN A 11 19.39 -47.71 6.28
N LEU A 12 19.13 -48.28 5.10
CA LEU A 12 18.24 -47.69 4.09
C LEU A 12 16.79 -47.63 4.58
N LEU A 13 16.35 -48.68 5.28
CA LEU A 13 15.02 -48.77 5.87
C LEU A 13 14.85 -47.76 7.02
N THR A 14 15.89 -47.57 7.85
CA THR A 14 15.91 -46.52 8.88
C THR A 14 15.84 -45.13 8.27
N ILE A 15 16.58 -44.86 7.18
CA ILE A 15 16.56 -43.56 6.50
C ILE A 15 15.18 -43.28 5.91
N LEU A 16 14.56 -44.26 5.24
CA LEU A 16 13.18 -44.15 4.72
C LEU A 16 12.17 -43.89 5.84
N GLY A 17 12.32 -44.58 6.98
CA GLY A 17 11.48 -44.36 8.17
C GLY A 17 11.62 -42.94 8.73
N VAL A 18 12.84 -42.42 8.82
CA VAL A 18 13.12 -41.04 9.28
C VAL A 18 12.54 -40.01 8.30
N VAL A 19 12.72 -40.19 6.99
CA VAL A 19 12.16 -39.29 5.97
C VAL A 19 10.63 -39.30 6.03
N ALA A 20 10.01 -40.47 6.17
CA ALA A 20 8.56 -40.58 6.33
C ALA A 20 8.05 -39.90 7.61
N ALA A 21 8.75 -40.08 8.73
CA ALA A 21 8.43 -39.42 9.99
C ALA A 21 8.56 -37.89 9.91
N VAL A 22 9.65 -37.40 9.32
CA VAL A 22 9.87 -35.96 9.08
C VAL A 22 8.77 -35.41 8.17
N TRP A 23 8.44 -36.11 7.07
CA TRP A 23 7.35 -35.68 6.18
C TRP A 23 5.97 -35.68 6.85
N ALA A 24 5.72 -36.61 7.79
CA ALA A 24 4.51 -36.62 8.60
C ALA A 24 4.46 -35.43 9.58
N LEU A 25 5.60 -35.05 10.16
CA LEU A 25 5.75 -33.92 11.09
C LEU A 25 5.64 -32.54 10.41
N ILE A 26 5.94 -32.44 9.11
CA ILE A 26 5.81 -31.19 8.37
C ILE A 26 4.34 -30.77 8.30
N SER A 27 4.05 -29.55 8.75
CA SER A 27 2.70 -28.98 8.74
C SER A 27 2.10 -28.96 7.32
N PRO A 28 0.76 -29.09 7.17
CA PRO A 28 0.11 -28.96 5.86
C PRO A 28 0.45 -27.63 5.15
N THR A 29 0.61 -26.55 5.92
CA THR A 29 1.01 -25.22 5.44
C THR A 29 2.40 -25.21 4.82
N SER A 30 3.37 -25.90 5.44
CA SER A 30 4.72 -26.04 4.91
C SER A 30 4.77 -26.91 3.66
N LYS A 31 3.93 -27.95 3.58
CA LYS A 31 3.78 -28.79 2.37
C LYS A 31 3.27 -27.98 1.17
N LEU A 32 2.31 -27.08 1.39
CA LEU A 32 1.81 -26.15 0.36
C LEU A 32 2.90 -25.17 -0.08
N GLN A 33 3.66 -24.59 0.86
CA GLN A 33 4.78 -23.68 0.55
C GLN A 33 5.86 -24.34 -0.31
N LEU A 34 6.21 -25.60 -0.02
CA LEU A 34 7.20 -26.36 -0.79
C LEU A 34 6.80 -26.50 -2.27
N ARG A 35 5.50 -26.62 -2.59
CA ARG A 35 5.03 -26.79 -3.98
C ARG A 35 5.40 -25.61 -4.90
N PHE A 36 5.43 -24.39 -4.38
CA PHE A 36 5.74 -23.19 -5.15
C PHE A 36 7.10 -22.55 -4.82
N CYS A 37 7.77 -22.97 -3.75
CA CYS A 37 9.09 -22.48 -3.36
C CYS A 37 10.27 -23.38 -3.79
N LEU A 38 10.03 -24.67 -4.04
CA LEU A 38 11.08 -25.59 -4.50
C LEU A 38 11.41 -25.35 -5.97
N THR A 39 12.69 -25.16 -6.25
CA THR A 39 13.24 -25.05 -7.60
C THR A 39 13.56 -26.43 -8.17
N TRP A 40 13.74 -26.51 -9.49
CA TRP A 40 14.25 -27.74 -10.11
C TRP A 40 15.65 -28.10 -9.60
N LEU A 41 16.47 -27.11 -9.24
CA LEU A 41 17.78 -27.33 -8.64
C LEU A 41 17.68 -28.03 -7.27
N ASP A 42 16.70 -27.64 -6.44
CA ASP A 42 16.45 -28.31 -5.16
C ASP A 42 16.14 -29.81 -5.36
N TRP A 43 15.37 -30.14 -6.39
CA TRP A 43 15.11 -31.53 -6.77
C TRP A 43 16.37 -32.25 -7.25
N THR A 44 17.20 -31.61 -8.09
CA THR A 44 18.45 -32.23 -8.54
C THR A 44 19.43 -32.48 -7.39
N ILE A 45 19.49 -31.59 -6.39
CA ILE A 45 20.31 -31.78 -5.19
C ILE A 45 19.78 -32.97 -4.39
N GLY A 46 18.47 -33.04 -4.16
CA GLY A 46 17.84 -34.16 -3.46
C GLY A 46 18.09 -35.51 -4.16
N PHE A 47 17.87 -35.57 -5.48
CA PHE A 47 18.14 -36.78 -6.27
C PHE A 47 19.63 -37.13 -6.31
N SER A 48 20.52 -36.14 -6.40
CA SER A 48 21.96 -36.37 -6.40
C SER A 48 22.43 -36.95 -5.06
N ILE A 49 21.96 -36.42 -3.93
CA ILE A 49 22.26 -36.95 -2.59
C ILE A 49 21.73 -38.38 -2.46
N LEU A 50 20.51 -38.64 -2.92
CA LEU A 50 19.91 -39.97 -2.86
C LEU A 50 20.66 -40.97 -3.75
N PHE A 51 21.01 -40.58 -4.98
CA PHE A 51 21.77 -41.41 -5.91
C PHE A 51 23.16 -41.73 -5.37
N LEU A 52 23.86 -40.73 -4.81
CA LEU A 52 25.18 -40.92 -4.21
C LEU A 52 25.11 -41.82 -2.98
N ALA A 53 24.07 -41.67 -2.14
CA ALA A 53 23.84 -42.57 -1.01
C ALA A 53 23.62 -44.02 -1.48
N HIS A 54 22.81 -44.25 -2.51
CA HIS A 54 22.59 -45.59 -3.06
C HIS A 54 23.86 -46.16 -3.70
N TYR A 55 24.63 -45.34 -4.44
CA TYR A 55 25.91 -45.75 -5.01
C TYR A 55 26.90 -46.26 -3.96
N LEU A 56 26.97 -45.59 -2.80
CA LEU A 56 27.82 -46.00 -1.68
C LEU A 56 27.33 -47.26 -0.95
N VAL A 57 26.01 -47.44 -0.81
CA VAL A 57 25.42 -48.64 -0.18
C VAL A 57 25.60 -49.88 -1.06
N PHE A 58 25.41 -49.75 -2.37
CA PHE A 58 25.58 -50.85 -3.33
C PHE A 58 27.01 -51.03 -3.84
N ALA A 59 27.99 -50.36 -3.23
CA ALA A 59 29.40 -50.47 -3.59
C ALA A 59 29.91 -51.92 -3.73
N PRO A 60 29.60 -52.87 -2.80
CA PRO A 60 30.06 -54.26 -2.92
C PRO A 60 29.53 -54.96 -4.17
N ALA A 61 28.25 -54.76 -4.50
CA ALA A 61 27.63 -55.34 -5.70
C ALA A 61 28.17 -54.71 -6.99
N LEU A 62 28.44 -53.40 -6.97
CA LEU A 62 29.04 -52.70 -8.10
C LEU A 62 30.50 -53.12 -8.36
N MET A 63 31.22 -53.52 -7.31
CA MET A 63 32.57 -54.08 -7.43
C MET A 63 32.54 -55.44 -8.14
N GLU A 64 31.57 -56.30 -7.83
CA GLU A 64 31.40 -57.60 -8.52
C GLU A 64 31.00 -57.44 -10.00
N LEU A 65 30.26 -56.38 -10.34
CA LEU A 65 29.85 -56.05 -11.71
C LEU A 65 30.93 -55.28 -12.51
N GLY A 66 32.06 -54.92 -11.90
CA GLY A 66 33.13 -54.14 -12.54
C GLY A 66 32.78 -52.68 -12.84
N LEU A 67 31.68 -52.16 -12.28
CA LEU A 67 31.16 -50.80 -12.50
C LEU A 67 31.53 -49.83 -11.36
N TYR A 68 32.32 -50.29 -10.38
CA TYR A 68 32.72 -49.49 -9.24
C TYR A 68 33.90 -48.58 -9.56
N TYR A 69 33.74 -47.29 -9.30
CA TYR A 69 34.79 -46.30 -9.38
C TYR A 69 35.11 -45.83 -7.96
N SER A 70 36.34 -46.10 -7.50
CA SER A 70 36.79 -45.66 -6.18
C SER A 70 36.90 -44.13 -6.15
N LEU A 71 36.12 -43.48 -5.29
CA LEU A 71 36.15 -42.04 -5.07
C LEU A 71 37.39 -41.59 -4.24
N GLY A 72 38.45 -42.39 -4.21
CA GLY A 72 39.69 -42.14 -3.49
C GLY A 72 39.74 -42.79 -2.09
N PRO A 73 40.91 -42.80 -1.43
CA PRO A 73 41.04 -43.34 -0.08
C PRO A 73 40.28 -42.44 0.90
N TRP A 74 39.39 -43.04 1.68
CA TRP A 74 38.66 -42.33 2.71
C TRP A 74 39.65 -41.67 3.70
N ARG A 75 39.59 -40.34 3.80
CA ARG A 75 40.40 -39.58 4.75
C ARG A 75 39.60 -39.37 6.04
N TRP A 76 40.31 -39.28 7.17
CA TRP A 76 39.74 -38.97 8.50
C TRP A 76 38.82 -40.02 9.13
N GLY A 77 39.03 -41.31 8.84
CA GLY A 77 38.29 -42.41 9.49
C GLY A 77 36.83 -42.57 9.00
N LEU A 78 36.49 -41.95 7.88
CA LEU A 78 35.19 -42.13 7.24
C LEU A 78 35.12 -43.52 6.56
N ASN A 79 34.06 -44.26 6.83
CA ASN A 79 33.66 -45.45 6.08
C ASN A 79 32.44 -45.14 5.19
N SER A 80 32.13 -46.01 4.23
CA SER A 80 30.95 -45.85 3.35
C SER A 80 29.66 -45.57 4.12
N SER A 81 29.43 -46.25 5.25
CA SER A 81 28.25 -46.04 6.11
C SER A 81 28.21 -44.64 6.75
N SER A 82 29.34 -44.14 7.27
CA SER A 82 29.41 -42.79 7.85
C SER A 82 29.31 -41.69 6.79
N ALA A 83 29.76 -41.94 5.57
CA ALA A 83 29.64 -41.01 4.46
C ALA A 83 28.17 -40.86 4.00
N VAL A 84 27.43 -41.98 3.94
CA VAL A 84 25.98 -41.96 3.67
C VAL A 84 25.24 -41.15 4.75
N TYR A 85 25.58 -41.34 6.03
CA TYR A 85 24.99 -40.55 7.12
C TYR A 85 25.28 -39.05 6.98
N LEU A 86 26.54 -38.66 6.73
CA LEU A 86 26.90 -37.25 6.53
C LEU A 86 26.21 -36.62 5.32
N LEU A 87 26.09 -37.36 4.21
CA LEU A 87 25.36 -36.89 3.02
C LEU A 87 23.90 -36.61 3.33
N LEU A 88 23.24 -37.51 4.07
CA LEU A 88 21.85 -37.34 4.46
C LEU A 88 21.65 -36.22 5.48
N LEU A 89 22.56 -36.09 6.46
CA LEU A 89 22.55 -34.99 7.41
C LEU A 89 22.71 -33.63 6.70
N THR A 90 23.63 -33.56 5.73
CA THR A 90 23.85 -32.35 4.92
C THR A 90 22.62 -32.03 4.07
N GLY A 91 21.99 -33.04 3.47
CA GLY A 91 20.72 -32.89 2.76
C GLY A 91 19.59 -32.39 3.67
N ALA A 92 19.46 -32.95 4.87
CA ALA A 92 18.47 -32.53 5.85
C ALA A 92 18.68 -31.07 6.30
N LEU A 93 19.93 -30.67 6.60
CA LEU A 93 20.28 -29.30 6.92
C LEU A 93 19.99 -28.34 5.76
N TYR A 94 20.31 -28.74 4.52
CA TYR A 94 20.00 -27.96 3.32
C TYR A 94 18.50 -27.70 3.19
N PHE A 95 17.67 -28.75 3.24
CA PHE A 95 16.22 -28.61 3.10
C PHE A 95 15.58 -27.89 4.29
N PHE A 96 16.10 -28.08 5.51
CA PHE A 96 15.68 -27.35 6.70
C PHE A 96 15.97 -25.84 6.57
N TRP A 97 17.14 -25.47 6.06
CA TRP A 97 17.44 -24.07 5.79
C TRP A 97 16.55 -23.52 4.66
N ARG A 98 16.36 -24.31 3.60
CA ARG A 98 15.52 -23.95 2.45
C ARG A 98 14.07 -23.68 2.84
N THR A 99 13.52 -24.42 3.79
CA THR A 99 12.14 -24.21 4.29
C THR A 99 11.99 -22.98 5.18
N ARG A 100 13.08 -22.49 5.80
CA ARG A 100 13.07 -21.27 6.62
C ARG A 100 13.00 -19.98 5.80
N THR A 101 13.53 -19.98 4.58
CA THR A 101 13.49 -18.84 3.66
C THR A 101 12.74 -19.20 2.38
N PRO A 102 11.43 -19.50 2.46
CA PRO A 102 10.64 -19.89 1.30
C PRO A 102 10.56 -18.71 0.33
N SER A 103 10.85 -18.95 -0.93
CA SER A 103 10.96 -17.90 -1.95
C SER A 103 10.27 -18.33 -3.23
N LEU A 104 9.23 -17.60 -3.64
CA LEU A 104 8.36 -17.91 -4.77
C LEU A 104 9.15 -18.10 -6.07
N VAL A 105 9.06 -19.28 -6.68
CA VAL A 105 9.78 -19.58 -7.91
C VAL A 105 9.00 -19.02 -9.11
N ARG A 106 9.69 -18.34 -10.04
CA ARG A 106 9.07 -17.69 -11.23
C ARG A 106 8.19 -18.64 -12.05
N GLY A 107 8.64 -19.89 -12.25
CA GLY A 107 7.91 -20.90 -13.01
C GLY A 107 6.72 -21.53 -12.26
N LYS A 108 6.52 -21.19 -10.97
CA LYS A 108 5.45 -21.73 -10.12
C LYS A 108 4.41 -20.68 -9.71
N ILE A 109 4.47 -19.48 -10.29
CA ILE A 109 3.43 -18.45 -10.10
C ILE A 109 2.03 -18.97 -10.46
N PRO A 110 1.82 -19.77 -11.53
CA PRO A 110 0.50 -20.32 -11.81
C PRO A 110 -0.06 -21.19 -10.68
N VAL A 111 0.80 -22.03 -10.07
CA VAL A 111 0.42 -22.87 -8.91
C VAL A 111 0.12 -22.01 -7.69
N PHE A 112 0.89 -20.93 -7.50
CA PHE A 112 0.65 -19.98 -6.42
C PHE A 112 -0.65 -19.20 -6.60
N ARG A 113 -0.97 -18.82 -7.83
CA ARG A 113 -2.23 -18.18 -8.21
C ARG A 113 -3.42 -19.10 -7.98
N GLU A 114 -3.35 -20.35 -8.43
CA GLU A 114 -4.41 -21.35 -8.20
C GLU A 114 -4.68 -21.53 -6.70
N LEU A 115 -3.64 -21.49 -5.88
CA LEU A 115 -3.76 -21.53 -4.42
C LEU A 115 -4.45 -20.28 -3.85
N ILE A 116 -4.13 -19.09 -4.36
CA ILE A 116 -4.83 -17.84 -3.98
C ILE A 116 -6.30 -17.90 -4.39
N GLU A 117 -6.60 -18.30 -5.63
CA GLU A 117 -7.95 -18.44 -6.14
C GLU A 117 -8.76 -19.45 -5.31
N ASN A 118 -8.15 -20.58 -4.94
CA ASN A 118 -8.78 -21.55 -4.03
C ASN A 118 -9.05 -20.97 -2.64
N PHE A 119 -8.12 -20.20 -2.06
CA PHE A 119 -8.35 -19.55 -0.77
C PHE A 119 -9.41 -18.45 -0.83
N LEU A 120 -9.47 -17.71 -1.93
CA LEU A 120 -10.52 -16.75 -2.20
C LEU A 120 -11.88 -17.43 -2.32
N PHE A 121 -11.98 -18.48 -3.15
CA PHE A 121 -13.21 -19.25 -3.35
C PHE A 121 -13.71 -19.88 -2.05
N THR A 122 -12.80 -20.41 -1.22
CA THR A 122 -13.14 -21.02 0.08
C THR A 122 -13.27 -20.01 1.22
N LYS A 123 -13.10 -18.70 0.95
CA LYS A 123 -13.14 -17.60 1.92
C LYS A 123 -12.18 -17.78 3.11
N ARG A 124 -11.06 -18.48 2.91
CA ARG A 124 -10.02 -18.72 3.94
C ARG A 124 -9.00 -17.59 3.97
N TYR A 125 -9.47 -16.36 4.18
CA TYR A 125 -8.65 -15.14 4.03
C TYR A 125 -7.47 -15.06 5.01
N GLY A 126 -7.62 -15.54 6.25
CA GLY A 126 -6.51 -15.57 7.21
C GLY A 126 -5.34 -16.45 6.76
N GLU A 127 -5.64 -17.59 6.14
CA GLU A 127 -4.61 -18.48 5.58
C GLU A 127 -3.98 -17.89 4.33
N LEU A 128 -4.77 -17.21 3.50
CA LEU A 128 -4.26 -16.46 2.36
C LEU A 128 -3.18 -15.46 2.81
N VAL A 129 -3.46 -14.63 3.82
CA VAL A 129 -2.48 -13.65 4.32
C VAL A 129 -1.20 -14.34 4.78
N LEU A 130 -1.33 -15.39 5.60
CA LEU A 130 -0.18 -16.15 6.12
C LEU A 130 0.72 -16.73 5.02
N HIS A 131 0.13 -17.13 3.90
CA HIS A 131 0.87 -17.72 2.77
C HIS A 131 1.36 -16.70 1.74
N VAL A 132 0.63 -15.61 1.54
CA VAL A 132 0.92 -14.59 0.53
C VAL A 132 1.88 -13.53 1.04
N GLU A 133 1.73 -13.08 2.29
CA GLU A 133 2.52 -11.99 2.86
C GLU A 133 4.04 -12.18 2.75
N PRO A 134 4.63 -13.35 3.04
CA PRO A 134 6.07 -13.56 2.90
C PRO A 134 6.55 -13.49 1.45
N GLN A 135 5.66 -13.76 0.48
CA GLN A 135 6.00 -13.84 -0.94
C GLN A 135 5.70 -12.54 -1.69
N LEU A 136 4.91 -11.63 -1.09
CA LEU A 136 4.42 -10.42 -1.71
C LEU A 136 5.53 -9.50 -2.26
N PRO A 137 6.63 -9.19 -1.53
CA PRO A 137 7.69 -8.34 -2.08
C PRO A 137 8.32 -8.91 -3.35
N LYS A 138 8.45 -10.24 -3.41
CA LYS A 138 8.99 -10.92 -4.59
C LYS A 138 8.00 -10.89 -5.75
N LEU A 139 6.70 -11.01 -5.47
CA LEU A 139 5.62 -10.90 -6.45
C LEU A 139 5.57 -9.49 -7.07
N ILE A 140 5.61 -8.44 -6.25
CA ILE A 140 5.65 -7.04 -6.70
C ILE A 140 6.89 -6.78 -7.56
N ARG A 141 8.07 -7.24 -7.12
CA ARG A 141 9.29 -7.11 -7.94
C ARG A 141 9.18 -7.82 -9.29
N MET A 142 8.43 -8.91 -9.37
CA MET A 142 8.17 -9.62 -10.63
C MET A 142 7.17 -8.88 -11.53
N SER A 143 6.21 -8.14 -10.97
CA SER A 143 5.23 -7.37 -11.75
C SER A 143 5.82 -6.10 -12.37
N LYS A 144 6.77 -5.44 -11.69
CA LYS A 144 7.41 -4.18 -12.12
C LYS A 144 8.53 -4.35 -13.15
N GLY A 145 9.04 -5.56 -13.36
CA GLY A 145 10.22 -5.77 -14.22
C GLY A 145 9.97 -5.53 -15.71
N GLU A 146 10.42 -4.40 -16.25
CA GLU A 146 10.87 -4.33 -17.64
C GLU A 146 12.35 -4.75 -17.68
N HIS A 147 12.66 -5.84 -18.37
CA HIS A 147 14.05 -6.25 -18.48
C HIS A 147 14.77 -5.21 -19.34
N TRP A 148 15.82 -4.58 -18.81
CA TRP A 148 16.71 -3.68 -19.56
C TRP A 148 17.17 -4.28 -20.90
N LEU A 149 17.27 -5.61 -20.96
CA LEU A 149 17.55 -6.39 -22.17
C LEU A 149 16.45 -6.31 -23.22
N VAL A 150 15.17 -6.25 -22.87
CA VAL A 150 14.08 -6.08 -23.86
C VAL A 150 14.15 -4.69 -24.47
N ARG A 151 14.37 -3.64 -23.66
CA ARG A 151 14.63 -2.28 -24.16
C ARG A 151 15.87 -2.22 -25.05
N TRP A 152 16.94 -2.92 -24.68
CA TRP A 152 18.17 -3.00 -25.47
C TRP A 152 17.98 -3.80 -26.76
N ILE A 153 17.31 -4.94 -26.72
CA ILE A 153 16.97 -5.76 -27.89
C ILE A 153 16.08 -4.96 -28.84
N ASP A 154 15.11 -4.20 -28.34
CA ASP A 154 14.29 -3.33 -29.18
C ASP A 154 15.13 -2.18 -29.77
N CYS A 155 16.07 -1.60 -29.04
CA CYS A 155 16.99 -0.58 -29.56
C CYS A 155 17.96 -1.13 -30.64
N VAL A 156 18.38 -2.40 -30.52
CA VAL A 156 19.32 -3.05 -31.45
C VAL A 156 18.61 -3.70 -32.64
N ALA A 157 17.44 -4.31 -32.44
CA ALA A 157 16.66 -4.96 -33.50
C ALA A 157 15.80 -3.95 -34.28
N TYR A 158 15.32 -2.91 -33.59
CA TYR A 158 14.72 -1.72 -34.17
C TYR A 158 15.60 -0.53 -33.77
N SER A 159 16.69 -0.33 -34.51
CA SER A 159 17.18 1.05 -34.66
C SER A 159 15.94 1.85 -35.05
N ARG A 160 15.62 2.91 -34.29
CA ARG A 160 14.60 3.90 -34.63
C ARG A 160 14.49 3.96 -36.14
N LEU A 161 13.45 3.35 -36.70
CA LEU A 161 13.08 3.50 -38.09
C LEU A 161 12.72 4.98 -38.20
N ASP A 162 13.74 5.80 -38.43
CA ASP A 162 13.85 6.67 -39.59
C ASP A 162 12.50 7.25 -40.02
N PHE A 163 11.75 7.78 -39.06
CA PHE A 163 10.49 8.48 -39.27
C PHE A 163 10.72 9.64 -40.24
N VAL A 164 11.94 10.22 -40.20
CA VAL A 164 12.47 11.22 -41.11
C VAL A 164 12.70 10.69 -42.54
N VAL A 165 13.13 9.43 -42.72
CA VAL A 165 13.38 8.84 -44.06
C VAL A 165 12.08 8.35 -44.71
N LEU A 166 11.11 7.91 -43.91
CA LEU A 166 9.76 7.52 -44.37
C LEU A 166 8.93 8.74 -44.82
N LEU A 167 9.10 9.88 -44.13
CA LEU A 167 8.53 11.19 -44.52
C LEU A 167 9.16 11.77 -45.80
N HIS A 168 10.30 11.25 -46.26
CA HIS A 168 11.03 11.76 -47.44
C HIS A 168 11.03 10.79 -48.63
N GLY A 169 10.25 9.70 -48.57
CA GLY A 169 10.04 8.80 -49.71
C GLY A 169 11.28 8.09 -50.25
N ARG A 170 12.36 7.97 -49.46
CA ARG A 170 13.58 7.26 -49.88
C ARG A 170 13.53 5.80 -49.42
N THR A 171 13.97 4.90 -50.30
CA THR A 171 14.09 3.47 -49.99
C THR A 171 15.26 3.24 -49.02
N PRO A 172 15.06 2.47 -47.92
CA PRO A 172 16.10 2.25 -46.94
C PRO A 172 17.24 1.38 -47.50
N PRO A 173 18.49 1.55 -47.04
CA PRO A 173 19.61 0.73 -47.47
C PRO A 173 19.42 -0.74 -47.04
N SER A 174 19.75 -1.65 -47.95
CA SER A 174 19.70 -3.10 -47.72
C SER A 174 20.51 -3.50 -46.47
N PRO A 175 19.90 -4.16 -45.47
CA PRO A 175 20.60 -4.52 -44.24
C PRO A 175 21.65 -5.60 -44.50
N SER A 176 22.87 -5.39 -43.99
CA SER A 176 23.99 -6.36 -44.09
C SER A 176 23.60 -7.77 -43.61
N MET A 177 24.10 -8.82 -44.28
CA MET A 177 23.83 -10.24 -43.94
C MET A 177 24.10 -10.58 -42.46
N TRP A 178 25.10 -9.95 -41.84
CA TRP A 178 25.41 -10.14 -40.42
C TRP A 178 24.29 -9.65 -39.48
N ARG A 179 23.66 -8.50 -39.80
CA ARG A 179 22.49 -7.99 -39.06
C ARG A 179 21.26 -8.90 -39.20
N GLN A 180 21.07 -9.56 -40.35
CA GLN A 180 20.00 -10.54 -40.52
C GLN A 180 20.26 -11.84 -39.73
N GLY A 181 21.53 -12.25 -39.59
CA GLY A 181 21.91 -13.36 -38.72
C GLY A 181 21.68 -13.03 -37.24
N MET A 182 22.15 -11.86 -36.79
CA MET A 182 21.94 -11.37 -35.43
C MET A 182 20.47 -11.15 -35.10
N SER A 183 19.66 -10.58 -36.00
CA SER A 183 18.23 -10.36 -35.75
C SER A 183 17.46 -11.68 -35.58
N LYS A 184 17.86 -12.75 -36.26
CA LYS A 184 17.30 -14.10 -36.05
C LYS A 184 17.65 -14.65 -34.67
N VAL A 185 18.88 -14.46 -34.20
CA VAL A 185 19.31 -14.87 -32.84
C VAL A 185 18.63 -14.02 -31.77
N LEU A 186 18.62 -12.70 -31.94
CA LEU A 186 17.93 -11.75 -31.06
C LEU A 186 16.42 -12.00 -31.01
N ARG A 187 15.81 -12.43 -32.12
CA ARG A 187 14.39 -12.84 -32.14
C ARG A 187 14.15 -14.13 -31.37
N LYS A 188 15.04 -15.13 -31.46
CA LYS A 188 14.96 -16.35 -30.62
C LYS A 188 15.13 -16.02 -29.14
N VAL A 189 16.07 -15.14 -28.81
CA VAL A 189 16.29 -14.62 -27.46
C VAL A 189 15.05 -13.84 -26.99
N LYS A 190 14.46 -12.98 -27.84
CA LYS A 190 13.20 -12.27 -27.56
C LYS A 190 12.04 -13.21 -27.32
N VAL A 191 11.85 -14.27 -28.11
CA VAL A 191 10.80 -15.28 -27.88
C VAL A 191 11.03 -16.04 -26.57
N TRP A 192 12.28 -16.36 -26.24
CA TRP A 192 12.64 -16.96 -24.96
C TRP A 192 12.38 -16.01 -23.77
N PHE A 193 12.63 -14.71 -23.93
CA PHE A 193 12.29 -13.68 -22.94
C PHE A 193 10.78 -13.34 -22.89
N LEU A 194 10.05 -13.45 -23.99
CA LEU A 194 8.57 -13.33 -24.01
C LEU A 194 7.93 -14.49 -23.25
N LYS A 195 8.57 -15.68 -23.23
CA LYS A 195 8.18 -16.76 -22.32
C LYS A 195 8.46 -16.41 -20.84
N MET A 196 9.47 -15.59 -20.55
CA MET A 196 9.67 -14.97 -19.21
C MET A 196 8.65 -13.87 -18.90
N ASP A 197 8.05 -13.24 -19.92
CA ASP A 197 6.96 -12.28 -19.76
C ASP A 197 5.67 -12.95 -19.26
N HIS A 198 5.45 -14.24 -19.57
CA HIS A 198 4.30 -14.97 -19.04
C HIS A 198 4.27 -15.02 -17.50
N SER A 199 5.42 -15.20 -16.85
CA SER A 199 5.52 -15.12 -15.38
C SER A 199 5.21 -13.73 -14.84
N ARG A 200 5.55 -12.67 -15.58
CA ARG A 200 5.24 -11.29 -15.23
C ARG A 200 3.74 -11.01 -15.38
N VAL A 201 3.14 -11.41 -16.50
CA VAL A 201 1.69 -11.32 -16.72
C VAL A 201 0.94 -12.04 -15.61
N GLN A 202 1.36 -13.27 -15.29
CA GLN A 202 0.76 -14.04 -14.19
C GLN A 202 0.96 -13.37 -12.82
N ALA A 203 2.12 -12.75 -12.56
CA ALA A 203 2.35 -11.99 -11.33
C ALA A 203 1.42 -10.78 -11.22
N ARG A 204 1.24 -10.04 -12.33
CA ARG A 204 0.32 -8.90 -12.43
C ARG A 204 -1.13 -9.33 -12.22
N GLU A 205 -1.57 -10.39 -12.89
CA GLU A 205 -2.91 -10.95 -12.73
C GLU A 205 -3.15 -11.43 -11.29
N THR A 206 -2.15 -12.06 -10.68
CA THR A 206 -2.23 -12.49 -9.27
C THR A 206 -2.36 -11.29 -8.33
N LEU A 207 -1.58 -10.22 -8.53
CA LEU A 207 -1.72 -8.99 -7.76
C LEU A 207 -3.07 -8.33 -7.99
N LEU A 208 -3.53 -8.27 -9.24
CA LEU A 208 -4.83 -7.72 -9.61
C LEU A 208 -5.95 -8.43 -8.84
N ILE A 209 -5.96 -9.76 -8.83
CA ILE A 209 -6.95 -10.56 -8.06
C ILE A 209 -6.94 -10.21 -6.56
N LEU A 210 -5.76 -9.96 -5.98
CA LEU A 210 -5.64 -9.59 -4.57
C LEU A 210 -6.19 -8.18 -4.27
N VAL A 211 -6.10 -7.26 -5.23
CA VAL A 211 -6.49 -5.84 -5.03
C VAL A 211 -7.88 -5.51 -5.55
N THR A 212 -8.51 -6.39 -6.35
CA THR A 212 -9.85 -6.16 -6.92
C THR A 212 -10.97 -6.97 -6.29
N SER A 213 -10.67 -7.89 -5.36
CA SER A 213 -11.68 -8.72 -4.71
C SER A 213 -12.30 -7.99 -3.50
N PRO A 214 -13.54 -7.47 -3.57
CA PRO A 214 -14.04 -6.53 -2.55
C PRO A 214 -14.21 -7.17 -1.17
N GLU A 215 -14.67 -8.43 -1.11
CA GLU A 215 -14.80 -9.17 0.15
C GLU A 215 -13.43 -9.38 0.83
N LEU A 216 -12.40 -9.70 0.04
CA LEU A 216 -11.05 -9.84 0.55
C LEU A 216 -10.54 -8.48 1.04
N VAL A 217 -10.66 -7.43 0.23
CA VAL A 217 -10.20 -6.08 0.59
C VAL A 217 -10.83 -5.63 1.91
N HIS A 218 -12.14 -5.82 2.08
CA HIS A 218 -12.84 -5.48 3.31
C HIS A 218 -12.30 -6.25 4.52
N TYR A 219 -12.11 -7.57 4.38
CA TYR A 219 -11.53 -8.40 5.43
C TYR A 219 -10.11 -7.95 5.79
N LEU A 220 -9.26 -7.73 4.79
CA LEU A 220 -7.86 -7.33 4.98
C LEU A 220 -7.74 -5.96 5.65
N ALA A 221 -8.54 -4.99 5.20
CA ALA A 221 -8.53 -3.63 5.74
C ALA A 221 -8.82 -3.60 7.25
N VAL A 222 -9.72 -4.46 7.73
CA VAL A 222 -10.10 -4.52 9.15
C VAL A 222 -9.16 -5.41 9.97
N THR A 223 -8.80 -6.59 9.47
CA THR A 223 -8.08 -7.62 10.25
C THR A 223 -6.57 -7.62 10.05
N HIS A 224 -6.11 -7.29 8.85
CA HIS A 224 -4.69 -7.28 8.47
C HIS A 224 -4.29 -5.96 7.77
N PRO A 225 -4.54 -4.78 8.39
CA PRO A 225 -4.36 -3.48 7.72
C PRO A 225 -2.93 -3.23 7.22
N TYR A 226 -1.91 -3.76 7.90
CA TYR A 226 -0.51 -3.63 7.46
C TYR A 226 -0.18 -4.47 6.22
N PHE A 227 -0.95 -5.52 5.95
CA PHE A 227 -0.83 -6.26 4.70
C PHE A 227 -1.36 -5.41 3.53
N CYS A 228 -2.46 -4.66 3.74
CA CYS A 228 -2.93 -3.69 2.74
C CYS A 228 -1.86 -2.64 2.40
N LEU A 229 -1.12 -2.14 3.39
CA LEU A 229 -0.02 -1.19 3.15
C LEU A 229 1.10 -1.76 2.26
N LYS A 230 1.34 -3.07 2.32
CA LYS A 230 2.32 -3.72 1.43
C LYS A 230 1.76 -3.87 0.02
N LEU A 231 0.45 -4.09 -0.11
CA LEU A 231 -0.22 -4.20 -1.41
C LEU A 231 -0.25 -2.86 -2.15
N THR A 232 -0.42 -1.73 -1.45
CA THR A 232 -0.40 -0.39 -2.04
C THR A 232 0.95 -0.01 -2.65
N GLU A 233 2.03 -0.73 -2.35
CA GLU A 233 3.33 -0.54 -3.03
C GLU A 233 3.35 -1.10 -4.46
N SER A 234 2.35 -1.92 -4.83
CA SER A 234 2.20 -2.44 -6.19
C SER A 234 1.58 -1.40 -7.13
N ASP A 235 2.04 -1.37 -8.39
CA ASP A 235 1.48 -0.43 -9.38
C ASP A 235 0.02 -0.80 -9.70
N GLU A 236 -0.34 -2.08 -9.53
CA GLU A 236 -1.70 -2.58 -9.67
C GLU A 236 -2.67 -1.97 -8.66
N ALA A 237 -2.25 -1.82 -7.39
CA ALA A 237 -3.07 -1.22 -6.35
C ALA A 237 -3.34 0.28 -6.56
N THR A 238 -2.42 1.01 -7.19
CA THR A 238 -2.63 2.41 -7.58
C THR A 238 -3.54 2.54 -8.80
N ARG A 239 -3.53 1.54 -9.69
CA ARG A 239 -4.36 1.52 -10.91
C ARG A 239 -5.78 1.03 -10.66
N SER A 240 -6.03 0.36 -9.54
CA SER A 240 -7.36 -0.07 -9.11
C SER A 240 -7.90 0.85 -8.02
N ASP A 241 -9.19 0.72 -7.71
CA ASP A 241 -9.86 1.46 -6.62
C ASP A 241 -9.49 0.91 -5.21
N PHE A 242 -8.36 0.21 -5.08
CA PHE A 242 -8.00 -0.55 -3.88
C PHE A 242 -7.77 0.34 -2.66
N ILE A 243 -7.13 1.49 -2.83
CA ILE A 243 -6.93 2.46 -1.74
C ILE A 243 -8.28 3.00 -1.27
N GLU A 244 -9.19 3.31 -2.19
CA GLU A 244 -10.55 3.76 -1.88
C GLU A 244 -11.30 2.68 -1.09
N GLU A 245 -11.35 1.46 -1.60
CA GLU A 245 -12.02 0.34 -0.92
C GLU A 245 -11.41 0.04 0.46
N CYS A 246 -10.08 0.08 0.59
CA CYS A 246 -9.39 -0.15 1.86
C CYS A 246 -9.77 0.90 2.90
N LEU A 247 -9.65 2.19 2.55
CA LEU A 247 -9.94 3.28 3.47
C LEU A 247 -11.43 3.33 3.81
N ASP A 248 -12.31 3.06 2.84
CA ASP A 248 -13.74 2.94 3.08
C ASP A 248 -14.05 1.80 4.06
N ALA A 249 -13.46 0.62 3.87
CA ALA A 249 -13.62 -0.50 4.80
C ALA A 249 -13.09 -0.19 6.21
N MET A 250 -11.93 0.48 6.32
CA MET A 250 -11.38 0.90 7.62
C MET A 250 -12.29 1.91 8.34
N LEU A 251 -12.85 2.88 7.62
CA LEU A 251 -13.78 3.87 8.17
C LEU A 251 -15.14 3.27 8.52
N ALA A 252 -15.58 2.22 7.80
CA ALA A 252 -16.84 1.52 8.07
C ALA A 252 -16.82 0.73 9.38
N ALA A 253 -15.64 0.33 9.86
CA ALA A 253 -15.47 -0.47 11.06
C ALA A 253 -14.89 0.37 12.22
N PRO A 254 -15.70 0.82 13.21
CA PRO A 254 -15.22 1.60 14.35
C PRO A 254 -14.17 0.91 15.23
N GLY A 255 -14.04 -0.41 15.12
CA GLY A 255 -13.00 -1.20 15.79
C GLY A 255 -11.72 -1.39 14.98
N SER A 256 -11.61 -0.80 13.78
CA SER A 256 -10.42 -0.93 12.93
C SER A 256 -9.21 -0.28 13.59
N ARG A 257 -8.02 -0.74 13.18
CA ARG A 257 -6.75 -0.20 13.69
C ARG A 257 -6.60 1.31 13.42
N LEU A 258 -7.23 1.82 12.35
CA LEU A 258 -7.24 3.23 12.01
C LEU A 258 -7.81 4.10 13.15
N TYR A 259 -8.97 3.72 13.71
CA TYR A 259 -9.58 4.45 14.83
C TYR A 259 -8.71 4.41 16.09
N VAL A 260 -8.02 3.30 16.34
CA VAL A 260 -7.10 3.17 17.48
C VAL A 260 -5.91 4.12 17.31
N GLU A 261 -5.30 4.17 16.12
CA GLU A 261 -4.20 5.10 15.85
C GLU A 261 -4.67 6.56 15.93
N LEU A 262 -5.80 6.92 15.31
CA LEU A 262 -6.35 8.28 15.37
C LEU A 262 -6.68 8.74 16.81
N LYS A 263 -7.30 7.86 17.61
CA LYS A 263 -7.61 8.16 19.01
C LYS A 263 -6.36 8.41 19.84
N ASN A 264 -5.30 7.65 19.60
CA ASN A 264 -4.03 7.80 20.31
C ASN A 264 -3.15 8.92 19.74
N ASN A 265 -3.50 9.46 18.57
CA ASN A 265 -2.78 10.54 17.91
C ASN A 265 -3.29 11.92 18.32
N GLN A 266 -3.03 12.30 19.57
CA GLN A 266 -3.46 13.60 20.13
C GLN A 266 -2.27 14.50 20.50
N ASN A 267 -1.05 13.96 20.44
CA ASN A 267 0.14 14.72 20.78
C ASN A 267 0.49 15.68 19.64
N LEU A 268 0.80 16.91 20.00
CA LEU A 268 1.25 17.93 19.06
C LEU A 268 2.77 17.89 18.91
N ASN A 269 3.25 18.27 17.73
CA ASN A 269 4.64 18.60 17.47
C ASN A 269 4.80 20.13 17.52
N SER A 270 5.51 20.75 16.57
CA SER A 270 5.59 22.21 16.46
C SER A 270 4.23 22.81 16.06
N GLY A 271 3.69 23.71 16.89
CA GLY A 271 2.40 24.34 16.65
C GLY A 271 1.23 23.39 16.94
N ASN A 272 0.22 23.39 16.06
CA ASN A 272 -0.93 22.49 16.17
C ASN A 272 -0.82 21.27 15.22
N ARG A 273 0.35 21.06 14.60
CA ARG A 273 0.65 19.87 13.81
C ARG A 273 0.63 18.62 14.70
N LEU A 274 -0.21 17.65 14.37
CA LEU A 274 -0.26 16.36 15.05
C LEU A 274 1.04 15.57 14.80
N ALA A 275 1.60 14.98 15.86
CA ALA A 275 2.78 14.12 15.74
C ALA A 275 2.44 12.84 14.97
N LEU A 276 3.43 12.25 14.29
CA LEU A 276 3.30 10.95 13.60
C LEU A 276 4.37 9.96 14.12
N PRO A 277 4.19 9.43 15.34
CA PRO A 277 5.14 8.49 15.94
C PRO A 277 5.22 7.18 15.13
N GLU A 278 6.35 6.47 15.24
CA GLU A 278 6.57 5.20 14.52
C GLU A 278 5.54 4.11 14.85
N SER A 279 4.91 4.20 16.02
CA SER A 279 3.82 3.31 16.43
C SER A 279 2.56 3.45 15.58
N ASN A 280 2.34 4.62 14.96
CA ASN A 280 1.19 4.94 14.11
C ASN A 280 1.50 4.57 12.67
N ARG A 281 1.60 3.27 12.41
CA ARG A 281 2.06 2.72 11.13
C ARG A 281 1.13 3.07 9.98
N LEU A 282 -0.19 3.12 10.19
CA LEU A 282 -1.14 3.48 9.14
C LEU A 282 -1.06 4.98 8.84
N LEU A 283 -1.17 5.81 9.88
CA LEU A 283 -1.15 7.27 9.70
C LEU A 283 0.18 7.73 9.08
N ARG A 284 1.29 7.16 9.54
CA ARG A 284 2.62 7.46 8.97
C ARG A 284 2.71 7.02 7.52
N PHE A 285 2.22 5.82 7.17
CA PHE A 285 2.27 5.35 5.79
C PHE A 285 1.50 6.26 4.83
N PHE A 286 0.31 6.73 5.24
CA PHE A 286 -0.53 7.55 4.38
C PHE A 286 -0.14 9.03 4.37
N PHE A 287 0.39 9.58 5.47
CA PHE A 287 0.49 11.04 5.63
C PHE A 287 1.89 11.58 5.93
N ALA A 288 2.86 10.74 6.34
CA ALA A 288 4.19 11.27 6.66
C ALA A 288 4.94 11.80 5.43
N ASP A 289 4.62 11.30 4.25
CA ASP A 289 5.05 11.84 2.95
C ASP A 289 3.82 12.41 2.24
N ALA A 290 3.65 13.72 2.34
CA ALA A 290 2.46 14.38 1.80
C ALA A 290 2.47 14.39 0.27
N SER A 291 3.64 14.37 -0.38
CA SER A 291 3.75 14.28 -1.85
C SER A 291 3.19 12.96 -2.33
N LYS A 292 3.59 11.85 -1.69
CA LYS A 292 3.05 10.53 -2.01
C LYS A 292 1.54 10.45 -1.75
N ALA A 293 1.05 11.12 -0.70
CA ALA A 293 -0.38 11.17 -0.40
C ALA A 293 -1.18 11.86 -1.52
N ALA A 294 -0.65 12.96 -2.07
CA ALA A 294 -1.24 13.67 -3.21
C ALA A 294 -1.32 12.78 -4.46
N ASP A 295 -0.25 12.06 -4.78
CA ASP A 295 -0.17 11.21 -5.98
C ASP A 295 -1.00 9.93 -5.90
N SER A 296 -1.29 9.43 -4.68
CA SER A 296 -1.91 8.12 -4.46
C SER A 296 -3.44 8.13 -4.37
N GLY A 297 -4.08 9.28 -4.53
CA GLY A 297 -5.55 9.40 -4.47
C GLY A 297 -6.14 9.24 -3.06
N VAL A 298 -5.31 9.25 -2.01
CA VAL A 298 -5.73 9.08 -0.61
C VAL A 298 -6.73 10.15 -0.18
N SER A 299 -6.51 11.41 -0.57
CA SER A 299 -7.43 12.51 -0.26
C SER A 299 -8.83 12.28 -0.82
N GLN A 300 -8.91 11.83 -2.08
CA GLN A 300 -10.17 11.53 -2.75
C GLN A 300 -10.87 10.34 -2.09
N ALA A 301 -10.14 9.27 -1.78
CA ALA A 301 -10.67 8.11 -1.08
C ALA A 301 -11.31 8.48 0.28
N ILE A 302 -10.63 9.29 1.09
CA ILE A 302 -11.16 9.77 2.38
C ILE A 302 -12.39 10.66 2.14
N GLY A 303 -12.29 11.60 1.21
CA GLY A 303 -13.36 12.53 0.86
C GLY A 303 -14.65 11.82 0.44
N ASN A 304 -14.54 10.90 -0.51
CA ASN A 304 -15.66 10.12 -1.02
C ASN A 304 -16.27 9.23 0.07
N ALA A 305 -15.44 8.58 0.89
CA ALA A 305 -15.90 7.75 1.99
C ALA A 305 -16.70 8.54 3.04
N VAL A 306 -16.26 9.76 3.38
CA VAL A 306 -16.98 10.66 4.30
C VAL A 306 -18.29 11.12 3.68
N LEU A 307 -18.28 11.57 2.42
CA LEU A 307 -19.49 12.03 1.73
C LEU A 307 -20.53 10.92 1.62
N ARG A 308 -20.13 9.72 1.18
CA ARG A 308 -21.00 8.54 1.08
C ARG A 308 -21.72 8.27 2.40
N ARG A 309 -21.02 8.35 3.53
CA ARG A 309 -21.62 8.16 4.86
C ARG A 309 -22.57 9.28 5.26
N LEU A 310 -22.27 10.53 4.91
CA LEU A 310 -23.17 11.65 5.16
C LEU A 310 -24.46 11.53 4.32
N SER A 311 -24.36 11.06 3.08
CA SER A 311 -25.50 10.96 2.18
C SER A 311 -26.33 9.69 2.32
N GLU A 312 -25.71 8.55 2.61
CA GLU A 312 -26.34 7.22 2.52
C GLU A 312 -26.57 6.55 3.89
N ASP A 313 -25.73 6.79 4.90
CA ASP A 313 -25.86 6.13 6.21
C ASP A 313 -26.88 6.86 7.11
N ARG A 314 -28.16 6.51 6.91
CA ARG A 314 -29.28 7.07 7.68
C ARG A 314 -29.14 6.84 9.18
N LYS A 315 -28.56 5.72 9.62
CA LYS A 315 -28.41 5.40 11.06
C LYS A 315 -27.40 6.34 11.70
N LEU A 316 -26.28 6.57 11.02
CA LEU A 316 -25.28 7.54 11.45
C LEU A 316 -25.86 8.95 11.48
N VAL A 317 -26.55 9.38 10.43
CA VAL A 317 -27.16 10.71 10.33
C VAL A 317 -28.17 10.97 11.47
N THR A 318 -29.05 10.00 11.76
CA THR A 318 -29.98 10.12 12.89
C THR A 318 -29.22 10.33 14.20
N LYS A 319 -28.19 9.52 14.46
CA LYS A 319 -27.37 9.62 15.66
C LYS A 319 -26.62 10.97 15.77
N LEU A 320 -26.19 11.55 14.65
CA LEU A 320 -25.49 12.83 14.63
C LEU A 320 -26.41 14.05 14.82
N ASN A 321 -27.72 13.86 14.72
CA ASN A 321 -28.74 14.87 15.08
C ASN A 321 -29.21 14.77 16.54
N GLU A 322 -28.82 13.72 17.28
CA GLU A 322 -29.13 13.61 18.71
C GLU A 322 -28.38 14.67 19.53
N PRO A 323 -28.82 14.95 20.78
CA PRO A 323 -28.08 15.84 21.66
C PRO A 323 -26.61 15.39 21.85
N LEU A 324 -25.68 16.34 21.92
CA LEU A 324 -24.23 16.07 21.93
C LEU A 324 -23.79 15.00 22.95
N MET A 325 -24.25 15.10 24.20
CA MET A 325 -24.02 14.10 25.27
C MET A 325 -22.58 13.55 25.28
N SER A 326 -22.41 12.22 25.22
CA SER A 326 -21.12 11.53 25.26
C SER A 326 -20.33 11.57 23.94
N TYR A 327 -20.86 12.22 22.91
CA TYR A 327 -20.20 12.30 21.61
C TYR A 327 -18.87 13.02 21.71
N PHE A 328 -18.83 14.18 22.37
CA PHE A 328 -17.62 15.00 22.46
C PHE A 328 -16.44 14.26 23.11
N GLU A 329 -16.70 13.54 24.20
CA GLU A 329 -15.64 12.84 24.95
C GLU A 329 -15.25 11.50 24.33
N GLN A 330 -16.22 10.70 23.85
CA GLN A 330 -15.97 9.32 23.44
C GLN A 330 -16.47 9.02 22.03
N GLY A 331 -17.66 9.49 21.68
CA GLY A 331 -18.29 9.16 20.40
C GLY A 331 -17.53 9.66 19.18
N ARG A 332 -16.85 10.82 19.27
CA ARG A 332 -16.08 11.41 18.17
C ARG A 332 -14.96 10.50 17.67
N PHE A 333 -14.34 9.73 18.57
CA PHE A 333 -13.26 8.79 18.24
C PHE A 333 -13.74 7.49 17.59
N ARG A 334 -15.05 7.32 17.45
CA ARG A 334 -15.69 6.22 16.70
C ARG A 334 -16.53 6.74 15.53
N CYS A 335 -16.51 8.05 15.30
CA CYS A 335 -17.28 8.67 14.24
C CYS A 335 -16.44 8.72 12.96
N PRO A 336 -16.92 8.13 11.85
CA PRO A 336 -16.18 8.15 10.59
C PRO A 336 -16.03 9.57 10.03
N ILE A 337 -17.00 10.45 10.26
CA ILE A 337 -16.94 11.84 9.78
C ILE A 337 -15.83 12.60 10.52
N ASN A 338 -15.81 12.54 11.86
CA ASN A 338 -14.74 13.16 12.65
C ASN A 338 -13.37 12.56 12.33
N SER A 339 -13.31 11.26 12.08
CA SER A 339 -12.06 10.56 11.71
C SER A 339 -11.55 11.01 10.35
N GLY A 340 -12.42 11.13 9.34
CA GLY A 340 -12.07 11.68 8.04
C GLY A 340 -11.57 13.13 8.13
N ILE A 341 -12.25 13.98 8.92
CA ILE A 341 -11.78 15.36 9.20
C ILE A 341 -10.38 15.33 9.82
N THR A 342 -10.13 14.45 10.79
CA THR A 342 -8.83 14.32 11.46
C THR A 342 -7.74 13.82 10.50
N MET A 343 -8.08 12.94 9.55
CA MET A 343 -7.16 12.48 8.52
C MET A 343 -6.79 13.61 7.56
N PHE A 344 -7.75 14.44 7.14
CA PHE A 344 -7.48 15.67 6.40
C PHE A 344 -6.62 16.65 7.22
N GLU A 345 -6.93 16.83 8.50
CA GLU A 345 -6.15 17.68 9.43
C GLU A 345 -4.67 17.29 9.39
N ILE A 346 -4.36 16.01 9.61
CA ILE A 346 -3.00 15.47 9.55
C ILE A 346 -2.37 15.70 8.17
N MET A 347 -3.05 15.27 7.10
CA MET A 347 -2.52 15.31 5.74
C MET A 347 -2.19 16.73 5.26
N VAL A 348 -3.09 17.68 5.50
CA VAL A 348 -2.92 19.08 5.10
C VAL A 348 -1.83 19.75 5.94
N HIS A 349 -1.74 19.44 7.25
CA HIS A 349 -0.61 19.90 8.06
C HIS A 349 0.74 19.42 7.52
N GLU A 350 0.85 18.13 7.19
CA GLU A 350 2.08 17.59 6.59
C GLU A 350 2.41 18.25 5.25
N GLY A 351 1.39 18.50 4.41
CA GLY A 351 1.57 19.23 3.15
C GLY A 351 2.07 20.67 3.34
N ILE A 352 1.55 21.40 4.34
CA ILE A 352 2.00 22.76 4.67
C ILE A 352 3.48 22.76 5.10
N HIS A 353 3.85 21.84 6.00
CA HIS A 353 5.21 21.79 6.54
C HIS A 353 6.25 21.27 5.54
N GLN A 354 5.84 20.44 4.59
CA GLN A 354 6.68 19.96 3.49
C GLN A 354 6.70 20.93 2.29
N GLY A 355 5.96 22.04 2.37
CA GLY A 355 5.94 23.10 1.36
C GLY A 355 5.27 22.69 0.04
N LEU A 356 4.25 21.84 0.06
CA LEU A 356 3.58 21.44 -1.17
C LEU A 356 2.77 22.57 -1.80
N THR A 357 2.74 22.61 -3.13
CA THR A 357 1.92 23.52 -3.93
C THR A 357 0.63 22.87 -4.45
N ASP A 358 0.30 21.67 -3.97
CA ASP A 358 -1.03 21.06 -4.12
C ASP A 358 -1.88 21.44 -2.90
N HIS A 359 -3.14 21.79 -3.12
CA HIS A 359 -4.09 22.11 -2.05
C HIS A 359 -4.55 20.89 -1.22
N MET A 360 -4.01 19.69 -1.48
CA MET A 360 -4.31 18.43 -0.80
C MET A 360 -5.80 18.07 -0.77
N TRP A 361 -6.55 18.55 -1.77
CA TRP A 361 -8.01 18.45 -1.85
C TRP A 361 -8.73 18.97 -0.60
N LEU A 362 -8.16 19.94 0.12
CA LEU A 362 -8.74 20.50 1.36
C LEU A 362 -10.16 21.06 1.16
N HIS A 363 -10.51 21.39 -0.09
CA HIS A 363 -11.83 21.88 -0.49
C HIS A 363 -12.95 20.84 -0.28
N TYR A 364 -12.64 19.57 0.01
CA TYR A 364 -13.64 18.61 0.48
C TYR A 364 -14.43 19.10 1.71
N PHE A 365 -13.84 19.96 2.53
CA PHE A 365 -14.51 20.56 3.68
C PHE A 365 -15.79 21.32 3.30
N GLN A 366 -15.83 21.97 2.12
CA GLN A 366 -17.04 22.64 1.64
C GLN A 366 -18.16 21.63 1.35
N TYR A 367 -17.82 20.48 0.77
CA TYR A 367 -18.79 19.43 0.44
C TYR A 367 -19.28 18.74 1.72
N PHE A 368 -18.40 18.54 2.70
CA PHE A 368 -18.77 18.04 4.02
C PHE A 368 -19.75 19.00 4.72
N ALA A 369 -19.45 20.30 4.75
CA ALA A 369 -20.33 21.30 5.34
C ALA A 369 -21.71 21.32 4.65
N LYS A 370 -21.73 21.29 3.31
CA LYS A 370 -22.96 21.22 2.51
C LYS A 370 -23.82 20.01 2.85
N GLU A 371 -23.22 18.81 2.88
CA GLU A 371 -23.99 17.60 3.14
C GLU A 371 -24.41 17.52 4.61
N ILE A 372 -23.59 17.98 5.57
CA ILE A 372 -24.00 18.10 6.98
C ILE A 372 -25.25 19.00 7.09
N ILE A 373 -25.24 20.20 6.53
CA ILE A 373 -26.39 21.13 6.61
C ILE A 373 -27.64 20.54 5.96
N LYS A 374 -27.48 19.84 4.84
CA LYS A 374 -28.58 19.15 4.17
C LYS A 374 -29.22 18.10 5.09
N GLN A 375 -28.44 17.37 5.87
CA GLN A 375 -28.90 16.30 6.77
C GLN A 375 -29.31 16.78 8.18
N MET A 376 -28.98 18.03 8.55
CA MET A 376 -29.36 18.59 9.84
C MET A 376 -30.87 18.77 9.98
N LEU A 377 -31.38 18.49 11.17
CA LEU A 377 -32.74 18.79 11.59
C LEU A 377 -32.80 20.14 12.32
N PRO A 378 -33.93 20.88 12.23
CA PRO A 378 -34.13 22.10 13.02
C PRO A 378 -33.99 21.83 14.52
N LEU A 379 -33.33 22.74 15.22
CA LEU A 379 -33.14 22.64 16.66
C LEU A 379 -34.44 22.85 17.43
N THR A 380 -34.52 22.23 18.61
CA THR A 380 -35.54 22.57 19.61
C THR A 380 -35.02 23.66 20.54
N ALA A 381 -35.90 24.55 21.00
CA ALA A 381 -35.54 25.69 21.87
C ALA A 381 -34.77 25.28 23.15
N ARG A 382 -34.91 24.02 23.59
CA ARG A 382 -34.26 23.51 24.80
C ARG A 382 -32.75 23.33 24.68
N ILE A 383 -32.21 23.09 23.48
CA ILE A 383 -30.78 22.79 23.29
C ILE A 383 -30.04 23.85 22.46
N ASP A 384 -30.76 24.84 21.92
CA ASP A 384 -30.20 25.89 21.05
C ASP A 384 -29.20 26.84 21.75
N HIS A 385 -29.25 26.91 23.07
CA HIS A 385 -28.34 27.75 23.86
C HIS A 385 -26.99 27.08 24.17
N LEU A 386 -26.82 25.79 23.86
CA LEU A 386 -25.57 25.07 24.08
C LEU A 386 -24.53 25.46 23.03
N GLU A 387 -23.23 25.41 23.39
CA GLU A 387 -22.13 25.73 22.47
C GLU A 387 -22.16 24.84 21.21
N TRP A 388 -22.37 23.54 21.41
CA TRP A 388 -22.64 22.58 20.32
C TRP A 388 -23.89 21.75 20.66
N PRO A 389 -25.06 22.11 20.12
CA PRO A 389 -26.31 21.42 20.44
C PRO A 389 -26.32 19.92 20.06
N THR A 390 -25.73 19.59 18.91
CA THR A 390 -25.66 18.22 18.38
C THR A 390 -24.26 17.90 17.83
N PRO A 391 -23.92 16.62 17.61
CA PRO A 391 -22.69 16.23 16.94
C PRO A 391 -22.48 16.93 15.59
N PHE A 392 -23.53 17.18 14.80
CA PHE A 392 -23.39 17.95 13.55
C PHE A 392 -22.93 19.39 13.77
N HIS A 393 -23.40 20.07 14.82
CA HIS A 393 -22.90 21.40 15.18
C HIS A 393 -21.42 21.35 15.54
N TYR A 394 -21.02 20.37 16.36
CA TYR A 394 -19.61 20.16 16.69
C TYR A 394 -18.76 19.87 15.44
N LEU A 395 -19.26 19.07 14.49
CA LEU A 395 -18.55 18.76 13.25
C LEU A 395 -18.39 19.99 12.35
N LEU A 396 -19.41 20.84 12.20
CA LEU A 396 -19.30 22.11 11.48
C LEU A 396 -18.26 23.04 12.14
N TYR A 397 -18.29 23.14 13.46
CA TYR A 397 -17.26 23.85 14.22
C TYR A 397 -15.87 23.30 13.94
N ARG A 398 -15.70 21.96 13.98
CA ARG A 398 -14.42 21.30 13.68
C ARG A 398 -13.91 21.63 12.28
N LEU A 399 -14.77 21.62 11.26
CA LEU A 399 -14.38 21.99 9.90
C LEU A 399 -13.83 23.43 9.84
N ILE A 400 -14.55 24.39 10.41
CA ILE A 400 -14.12 25.80 10.46
C ILE A 400 -12.83 25.95 11.29
N SER A 401 -12.76 25.30 12.44
CA SER A 401 -11.61 25.40 13.36
C SER A 401 -10.34 24.83 12.72
N VAL A 402 -10.43 23.67 12.07
CA VAL A 402 -9.28 23.05 11.40
C VAL A 402 -8.84 23.88 10.19
N ALA A 403 -9.76 24.39 9.38
CA ALA A 403 -9.40 25.25 8.26
C ALA A 403 -8.82 26.61 8.71
N THR A 404 -9.29 27.15 9.83
CA THR A 404 -8.69 28.34 10.47
C THR A 404 -7.25 28.03 10.90
N ASP A 405 -7.03 26.87 11.50
CA ASP A 405 -5.70 26.45 11.92
C ASP A 405 -4.74 26.25 10.74
N TRP A 406 -5.18 25.64 9.63
CA TRP A 406 -4.39 25.54 8.40
C TRP A 406 -3.99 26.91 7.84
N ALA A 407 -4.87 27.90 7.92
CA ALA A 407 -4.54 29.27 7.54
C ALA A 407 -3.48 29.85 8.49
N GLU A 408 -3.56 29.59 9.80
CA GLU A 408 -2.59 30.05 10.81
C GLU A 408 -1.24 29.32 10.76
N GLN A 409 -1.17 28.08 10.27
CA GLN A 409 0.06 27.27 10.33
C GLN A 409 1.23 27.81 9.51
N CYS A 410 0.97 28.63 8.49
CA CYS A 410 2.03 29.26 7.71
C CYS A 410 3.05 30.04 8.57
N ALA A 411 2.63 30.53 9.74
CA ALA A 411 3.47 31.20 10.72
C ALA A 411 4.59 30.33 11.31
N ARG A 412 4.47 28.99 11.19
CA ARG A 412 5.29 28.01 11.92
C ARG A 412 6.08 27.08 11.00
N ILE A 413 6.08 27.36 9.69
CA ILE A 413 6.86 26.61 8.70
C ILE A 413 8.35 26.87 8.94
N LYS A 414 9.14 25.80 8.95
CA LYS A 414 10.61 25.88 8.99
C LYS A 414 11.16 25.56 7.61
N ASP A 415 11.96 26.46 7.05
CA ASP A 415 12.53 26.27 5.70
C ASP A 415 13.42 25.02 5.58
N SER A 416 13.99 24.55 6.69
CA SER A 416 14.75 23.29 6.73
C SER A 416 13.91 22.03 6.51
N GLU A 417 12.60 22.10 6.72
CA GLU A 417 11.68 20.97 6.51
C GLU A 417 11.19 20.89 5.06
N ILE A 418 11.40 21.94 4.26
CA ILE A 418 11.00 21.99 2.85
C ILE A 418 12.15 21.47 1.98
N PRO A 419 11.92 20.44 1.15
CA PRO A 419 12.90 19.95 0.18
C PRO A 419 13.48 21.08 -0.70
N GLU A 420 14.79 21.05 -0.95
CA GLU A 420 15.48 22.07 -1.77
C GLU A 420 14.93 22.11 -3.19
N GLU A 421 14.55 20.95 -3.73
CA GLU A 421 13.98 20.81 -5.06
C GLU A 421 12.69 21.61 -5.20
N ILE A 422 11.88 21.68 -4.14
CA ILE A 422 10.60 22.41 -4.13
C ILE A 422 10.85 23.91 -3.93
N ARG A 423 11.76 24.29 -3.02
CA ARG A 423 12.08 25.70 -2.75
C ARG A 423 12.62 26.45 -3.96
N ASN A 424 13.31 25.73 -4.86
CA ASN A 424 13.93 26.30 -6.05
C ASN A 424 13.01 26.35 -7.28
N VAL A 425 11.75 25.90 -7.17
CA VAL A 425 10.78 25.98 -8.27
C VAL A 425 10.38 27.44 -8.50
N GLU A 426 10.40 27.87 -9.76
CA GLU A 426 9.93 29.21 -10.14
C GLU A 426 8.45 29.38 -9.76
N GLY A 427 8.14 30.47 -9.04
CA GLY A 427 6.77 30.75 -8.57
C GLY A 427 6.36 29.98 -7.31
N PHE A 428 7.31 29.41 -6.56
CA PHE A 428 7.03 28.78 -5.27
C PHE A 428 6.35 29.74 -4.29
N ASP A 429 5.10 29.43 -3.92
CA ASP A 429 4.35 30.13 -2.89
C ASP A 429 4.27 29.30 -1.61
N ARG A 430 5.11 29.65 -0.63
CA ARG A 430 5.16 28.99 0.68
C ARG A 430 3.83 29.04 1.46
N TYR A 431 2.92 29.94 1.11
CA TYR A 431 1.64 30.13 1.78
C TYR A 431 0.47 29.57 0.97
N TYR A 432 0.74 28.87 -0.13
CA TYR A 432 -0.27 28.41 -1.07
C TYR A 432 -1.41 27.64 -0.37
N ILE A 433 -1.09 26.60 0.40
CA ILE A 433 -2.11 25.79 1.10
C ILE A 433 -2.87 26.63 2.13
N SER A 434 -2.19 27.51 2.87
CA SER A 434 -2.84 28.39 3.83
C SER A 434 -3.81 29.37 3.15
N LYS A 435 -3.44 29.94 1.99
CA LYS A 435 -4.35 30.75 1.16
C LYS A 435 -5.55 29.92 0.68
N GLN A 436 -5.33 28.69 0.21
CA GLN A 436 -6.42 27.79 -0.19
C GLN A 436 -7.35 27.43 0.98
N ALA A 437 -6.82 27.26 2.20
CA ALA A 437 -7.63 27.05 3.39
C ALA A 437 -8.54 28.26 3.70
N THR A 438 -8.06 29.49 3.46
CA THR A 438 -8.91 30.69 3.61
C THR A 438 -10.08 30.72 2.62
N LYS A 439 -9.86 30.28 1.39
CA LYS A 439 -10.91 30.12 0.37
C LYS A 439 -11.92 29.05 0.80
N SER A 440 -11.46 27.88 1.24
CA SER A 440 -12.36 26.82 1.72
C SER A 440 -13.21 27.27 2.92
N MET A 441 -12.67 28.09 3.82
CA MET A 441 -13.46 28.72 4.89
C MET A 441 -14.54 29.66 4.35
N GLY A 442 -14.21 30.53 3.39
CA GLY A 442 -15.17 31.41 2.74
C GLY A 442 -16.33 30.62 2.11
N GLU A 443 -15.99 29.55 1.36
CA GLU A 443 -16.96 28.64 0.73
C GLU A 443 -17.86 27.95 1.78
N MET A 444 -17.30 27.46 2.88
CA MET A 444 -18.08 26.87 3.97
C MET A 444 -19.03 27.89 4.61
N LEU A 445 -18.56 29.11 4.90
CA LEU A 445 -19.39 30.16 5.49
C LEU A 445 -20.50 30.62 4.54
N GLN A 446 -20.25 30.65 3.24
CA GLN A 446 -21.28 30.97 2.23
C GLN A 446 -22.43 29.96 2.23
N ILE A 447 -22.18 28.72 2.67
CA ILE A 447 -23.22 27.69 2.84
C ILE A 447 -23.87 27.79 4.24
N ILE A 448 -23.07 28.02 5.29
CA ILE A 448 -23.52 28.03 6.68
C ILE A 448 -24.37 29.25 7.02
N ILE A 449 -23.93 30.46 6.66
CA ILE A 449 -24.56 31.71 7.11
C ILE A 449 -26.00 31.87 6.59
N PRO A 450 -26.31 31.60 5.31
CA PRO A 450 -27.68 31.70 4.81
C PRO A 450 -28.62 30.58 5.29
N SER A 451 -28.09 29.52 5.92
CA SER A 451 -28.90 28.36 6.30
C SER A 451 -29.90 28.70 7.40
N GLU A 452 -31.18 28.40 7.18
CA GLU A 452 -32.25 28.56 8.18
C GLU A 452 -32.22 27.48 9.27
N LYS A 453 -31.50 26.37 9.03
CA LYS A 453 -31.38 25.25 9.98
C LYS A 453 -30.41 25.54 11.13
N ILE A 454 -29.63 26.62 11.01
CA ILE A 454 -28.59 27.00 11.96
C ILE A 454 -29.04 28.29 12.66
N SER A 455 -28.96 28.31 13.99
CA SER A 455 -29.31 29.48 14.77
C SER A 455 -28.29 30.61 14.64
N ASP A 456 -28.76 31.85 14.82
CA ASP A 456 -27.92 33.04 14.72
C ASP A 456 -26.81 33.07 15.77
N SER A 457 -27.05 32.51 16.96
CA SER A 457 -26.03 32.35 18.01
C SER A 457 -24.87 31.49 17.50
N PHE A 458 -25.17 30.34 16.88
CA PHE A 458 -24.17 29.44 16.35
C PHE A 458 -23.43 30.03 15.13
N LYS A 459 -24.14 30.73 14.24
CA LYS A 459 -23.51 31.48 13.13
C LYS A 459 -22.50 32.50 13.64
N ARG A 460 -22.86 33.28 14.66
CA ARG A 460 -21.96 34.26 15.31
C ARG A 460 -20.77 33.59 15.96
N TYR A 461 -20.97 32.44 16.60
CA TYR A 461 -19.89 31.65 17.20
C TYR A 461 -18.85 31.22 16.14
N LEU A 462 -19.30 30.63 15.03
CA LEU A 462 -18.42 30.21 13.94
C LEU A 462 -17.70 31.39 13.28
N LEU A 463 -18.42 32.48 13.00
CA LEU A 463 -17.82 33.70 12.47
C LEU A 463 -16.78 34.29 13.44
N GLY A 464 -17.05 34.22 14.74
CA GLY A 464 -16.11 34.65 15.78
C GLY A 464 -14.81 33.84 15.77
N VAL A 465 -14.83 32.55 15.45
CA VAL A 465 -13.61 31.74 15.26
C VAL A 465 -12.78 32.29 14.11
N VAL A 466 -13.41 32.53 12.96
CA VAL A 466 -12.73 33.02 11.74
C VAL A 466 -12.17 34.43 11.93
N ILE A 467 -12.92 35.34 12.58
CA ILE A 467 -12.46 36.70 12.88
C ILE A 467 -11.24 36.66 13.82
N ARG A 468 -11.25 35.81 14.85
CA ARG A 468 -10.08 35.65 15.73
C ARG A 468 -8.86 35.15 14.95
N GLY A 469 -9.04 34.21 14.03
CA GLY A 469 -7.97 33.73 13.15
C GLY A 469 -7.42 34.82 12.24
N HIS A 470 -8.30 35.58 11.58
CA HIS A 470 -7.93 36.76 10.79
C HIS A 470 -7.08 37.75 11.60
N ASN A 471 -7.51 38.09 12.82
CA ASN A 471 -6.80 39.06 13.65
C ASN A 471 -5.40 38.57 14.05
N LYS A 472 -5.22 37.27 14.29
CA LYS A 472 -3.89 36.69 14.54
C LYS A 472 -2.99 36.76 13.31
N LEU A 473 -3.53 36.45 12.12
CA LEU A 473 -2.79 36.55 10.86
C LEU A 473 -2.39 38.00 10.58
N GLN A 474 -3.31 38.94 10.75
CA GLN A 474 -3.08 40.37 10.54
C GLN A 474 -2.04 40.94 11.52
N ALA A 475 -1.96 40.42 12.75
CA ALA A 475 -0.98 40.86 13.73
C ALA A 475 0.47 40.50 13.36
N ASN A 476 0.68 39.54 12.45
CA ASN A 476 1.99 39.15 11.96
C ASN A 476 2.26 39.78 10.58
N ALA A 477 3.28 40.63 10.48
CA ALA A 477 3.63 41.35 9.26
C ALA A 477 3.89 40.41 8.06
N ASP A 478 4.46 39.23 8.31
CA ASP A 478 4.81 38.27 7.25
C ASP A 478 3.59 37.53 6.69
N LEU A 479 2.43 37.62 7.35
CA LEU A 479 1.21 36.88 7.03
C LEU A 479 0.06 37.77 6.56
N VAL A 480 0.33 39.06 6.38
CA VAL A 480 -0.66 40.06 5.92
C VAL A 480 -1.30 39.64 4.60
N GLU A 481 -0.56 38.99 3.71
CA GLU A 481 -1.10 38.47 2.45
C GLU A 481 -2.21 37.43 2.70
N VAL A 482 -1.97 36.45 3.57
CA VAL A 482 -2.95 35.41 3.93
C VAL A 482 -4.16 36.03 4.64
N ALA A 483 -3.94 37.02 5.51
CA ALA A 483 -5.02 37.77 6.15
C ALA A 483 -5.89 38.51 5.12
N ASN A 484 -5.27 39.13 4.11
CA ASN A 484 -5.99 39.81 3.03
C ASN A 484 -6.79 38.83 2.16
N THR A 485 -6.25 37.66 1.85
CA THR A 485 -7.00 36.59 1.16
C THR A 485 -8.20 36.18 2.00
N LEU A 486 -8.01 35.90 3.30
CA LEU A 486 -9.11 35.54 4.20
C LEU A 486 -10.21 36.60 4.24
N ARG A 487 -9.83 37.87 4.39
CA ARG A 487 -10.77 38.99 4.36
C ARG A 487 -11.56 39.01 3.05
N THR A 488 -10.90 38.78 1.92
CA THR A 488 -11.52 38.80 0.60
C THR A 488 -12.50 37.65 0.44
N GLU A 489 -12.07 36.43 0.71
CA GLU A 489 -12.89 35.22 0.56
C GLU A 489 -14.10 35.20 1.52
N VAL A 490 -13.94 35.67 2.76
CA VAL A 490 -15.01 35.65 3.77
C VAL A 490 -15.96 36.85 3.64
N ILE A 491 -15.47 38.05 3.32
CA ILE A 491 -16.30 39.27 3.30
C ILE A 491 -16.89 39.52 1.91
N GLN A 492 -16.10 39.36 0.85
CA GLN A 492 -16.58 39.66 -0.51
C GLN A 492 -17.33 38.47 -1.13
N GLY A 493 -17.11 37.25 -0.60
CA GLY A 493 -17.61 36.00 -1.16
C GLY A 493 -16.95 35.68 -2.50
N MET A 494 -17.12 34.45 -3.00
CA MET A 494 -16.68 34.12 -4.36
C MET A 494 -17.41 35.03 -5.35
N ARG A 495 -16.69 35.90 -6.07
CA ARG A 495 -17.18 36.42 -7.35
C ARG A 495 -17.41 35.19 -8.24
N PRO A 496 -18.59 35.03 -8.88
CA PRO A 496 -18.80 33.91 -9.78
C PRO A 496 -17.66 33.92 -10.80
N ALA A 497 -16.89 32.84 -10.83
CA ALA A 497 -15.90 32.62 -11.87
C ALA A 497 -16.65 32.72 -13.20
N ASN A 498 -16.21 33.61 -14.08
CA ASN A 498 -16.67 33.63 -15.46
C ASN A 498 -16.43 32.24 -16.06
N THR A 499 -17.48 31.44 -16.11
CA THR A 499 -17.53 30.23 -16.90
C THR A 499 -17.68 30.65 -18.36
N SER A 500 -16.62 30.49 -19.14
CA SER A 500 -16.71 30.30 -20.59
C SER A 500 -15.35 29.94 -21.20
N PRO A 501 -15.33 29.14 -22.29
CA PRO A 501 -16.08 27.93 -22.58
C PRO A 501 -15.24 26.64 -22.39
#